data_AF-A0A7J9LD28-F1
#
_entry.id   AF-A0A7J9LD28-F1
#
_cell.length_a   1.000
_cell.length_b   1.000
_cell.length_c   1.000
_cell.angle_alpha   90.00
_cell.angle_beta   90.00
_cell.angle_gamma   90.00
#
_symmetry.space_group_name_H-M   'P 1'
#
loop_
_entity.id
_entity.type
_entity.pdbx_description
1 polymer ?
#
loop_
_entity_poly.entity_id
_entity_poly.type
_entity_poly.pdbx_seq_one_letter_code
_entity_poly.pdbx_strand_id
1 'polypeptide(L)' 'MSSASQALDLYDVFDCKSIAGFIKKEFDGKYGNGWQCVVGSNFGCFFTHSKGTFIYFTLERLKFLIFKGASSP' A
#
# COMPACT_ATOMS: atom_id res chain seq x y z
N MET A 1 -7.29 7.78 0.26
CA MET A 1 -8.20 6.92 1.06
C MET A 1 -9.17 6.14 0.18
N SER A 2 -9.65 6.69 -0.95
CA SER A 2 -10.56 5.96 -1.87
C SER A 2 -10.00 4.62 -2.37
N SER A 3 -8.72 4.52 -2.72
CA SER A 3 -8.17 3.28 -3.29
C SER A 3 -8.20 2.09 -2.32
N ALA A 4 -8.06 2.34 -1.01
CA ALA A 4 -8.09 1.25 -0.02
C ALA A 4 -9.52 0.80 0.28
N SER A 5 -10.48 1.72 0.39
CA SER A 5 -11.89 1.35 0.53
C SER A 5 -12.40 0.62 -0.71
N GLN A 6 -12.06 1.12 -1.91
CA GLN A 6 -12.41 0.46 -3.17
C GLN A 6 -11.82 -0.95 -3.28
N ALA A 7 -10.60 -1.17 -2.79
CA ALA A 7 -10.00 -2.50 -2.77
C ALA A 7 -10.78 -3.45 -1.85
N LEU A 8 -11.26 -2.98 -0.69
CA LEU A 8 -12.07 -3.78 0.23
C LEU A 8 -13.49 -4.07 -0.30
N ASP A 9 -14.01 -3.23 -1.19
CA ASP A 9 -15.28 -3.50 -1.89
C ASP A 9 -15.12 -4.57 -2.99
N LEU A 10 -13.92 -4.71 -3.55
CA LEU A 10 -13.63 -5.61 -4.69
C LEU A 10 -13.08 -6.98 -4.26
N TYR A 11 -12.39 -7.04 -3.12
CA TYR A 11 -11.67 -8.22 -2.67
C TYR A 11 -12.04 -8.57 -1.24
N ASP A 12 -12.01 -9.87 -0.94
CA ASP A 12 -12.17 -10.34 0.43
C ASP A 12 -11.00 -9.85 1.30
N VAL A 13 -11.28 -9.50 2.56
CA VAL A 13 -10.30 -9.04 3.55
C VAL A 13 -9.14 -10.02 3.77
N PHE A 14 -9.34 -11.32 3.51
CA PHE A 14 -8.31 -12.34 3.58
C PHE A 14 -7.38 -12.33 2.35
N ASP A 15 -7.80 -11.76 1.22
CA ASP A 15 -6.98 -11.61 0.01
C ASP A 15 -6.13 -10.32 0.05
N CYS A 16 -5.29 -10.23 1.09
CA CYS A 16 -4.36 -9.12 1.29
C CYS A 16 -3.45 -8.87 0.07
N LYS A 17 -3.14 -9.92 -0.71
CA LYS A 17 -2.26 -9.82 -1.87
C LYS A 17 -2.94 -9.07 -3.03
N SER A 18 -4.19 -9.39 -3.33
CA SER A 18 -4.95 -8.69 -4.36
C SER A 18 -5.23 -7.25 -3.95
N ILE A 19 -5.58 -7.00 -2.68
CA ILE A 19 -5.76 -5.65 -2.13
C ILE A 19 -4.47 -4.82 -2.29
N ALA A 20 -3.32 -5.36 -1.86
CA ALA A 20 -2.03 -4.67 -1.98
C ALA A 20 -1.66 -4.41 -3.44
N GLY A 21 -1.89 -5.38 -4.33
CA GLY A 21 -1.64 -5.26 -5.76
C GLY A 21 -2.48 -4.17 -6.43
N PHE A 22 -3.77 -4.09 -6.08
CA PHE A 22 -4.68 -3.06 -6.56
C PHE A 22 -4.20 -1.66 -6.15
N ILE A 23 -3.94 -1.46 -4.86
CA ILE A 23 -3.48 -0.17 -4.34
C ILE A 23 -2.15 0.23 -4.98
N LYS A 24 -1.20 -0.69 -5.09
CA LYS A 24 0.08 -0.46 -5.77
C LYS A 24 -0.14 0.02 -7.21
N LYS A 25 -0.98 -0.68 -7.98
CA LYS A 25 -1.26 -0.35 -9.38
C LYS A 25 -1.87 1.04 -9.53
N GLU A 26 -2.82 1.39 -8.68
CA GLU A 26 -3.44 2.72 -8.65
C GLU A 26 -2.41 3.82 -8.33
N PHE A 27 -1.54 3.59 -7.35
CA PHE A 27 -0.50 4.55 -6.97
C PHE A 27 0.58 4.71 -8.04
N ASP A 28 1.01 3.62 -8.68
CA ASP A 28 1.93 3.68 -9.82
C ASP A 28 1.32 4.45 -11.00
N GLY A 29 0.04 4.22 -11.30
CA GLY A 29 -0.68 4.93 -12.37
C GLY A 29 -0.84 6.43 -12.09
N LYS A 30 -1.07 6.82 -10.83
CA LYS A 30 -1.35 8.22 -10.45
C LYS A 30 -0.11 9.04 -10.11
N TYR A 31 0.90 8.42 -9.52
CA TYR A 31 2.07 9.11 -8.95
C TYR A 31 3.41 8.58 -9.51
N GLY A 32 3.35 7.80 -10.59
CA GLY A 32 4.51 7.21 -11.27
C GLY A 32 5.06 5.96 -10.58
N ASN A 33 5.70 5.10 -11.37
CA ASN A 33 6.15 3.76 -10.99
C ASN A 33 7.10 3.71 -9.79
N GLY A 34 7.08 2.58 -9.06
CA GLY A 34 8.04 2.27 -7.99
C GLY A 34 7.42 2.26 -6.58
N TRP A 35 6.09 2.37 -6.50
CA TRP A 35 5.37 2.20 -5.26
C TRP A 35 5.33 0.73 -4.84
N GLN A 36 5.32 0.52 -3.54
CA GLN A 36 5.14 -0.75 -2.87
C GLN A 36 3.98 -0.63 -1.90
N CYS A 37 3.22 -1.71 -1.73
CA CYS A 37 2.11 -1.77 -0.79
C CYS A 37 2.19 -3.06 0.02
N VAL A 38 2.00 -2.92 1.33
CA VAL A 38 1.89 -4.03 2.30
C VAL A 38 0.55 -3.91 3.01
N VAL A 39 -0.18 -5.01 3.05
CA VAL A 39 -1.49 -5.11 3.72
C VAL A 39 -1.45 -6.32 4.64
N GLY A 40 -1.92 -6.16 5.86
CA GLY A 40 -2.05 -7.28 6.81
C GLY A 40 -2.57 -6.83 8.17
N SER A 41 -3.05 -7.78 8.97
CA SER A 41 -3.57 -7.50 10.32
C SER A 41 -2.46 -7.16 11.32
N ASN A 42 -1.27 -7.74 11.14
CA ASN A 42 -0.11 -7.41 11.96
C ASN A 42 1.20 -7.56 11.18
N PHE A 43 1.98 -6.48 11.12
CA PHE A 43 3.34 -6.47 10.59
C PHE A 43 4.16 -5.36 11.25
N GLY A 44 5.47 -5.53 11.22
CA GLY A 44 6.46 -4.49 11.51
C GLY A 44 7.31 -4.24 10.27
N CYS A 45 7.85 -3.03 10.15
CA CYS A 45 8.65 -2.67 8.99
C CYS A 45 9.75 -1.67 9.35
N PHE A 46 10.94 -1.86 8.77
CA PHE A 46 12.08 -0.95 8.90
C PHE A 46 12.79 -0.88 7.55
N PHE A 47 12.65 0.25 6.85
CA PHE A 47 13.17 0.42 5.49
C PHE A 47 13.41 1.88 5.16
N THR A 48 14.28 2.10 4.17
CA THR A 48 14.54 3.41 3.59
C THR A 48 13.54 3.70 2.48
N HIS A 49 12.95 4.88 2.50
CA HIS A 49 11.97 5.35 1.51
C HIS A 49 12.26 6.79 1.11
N SER A 50 11.75 7.19 -0.06
CA SER A 50 11.86 8.57 -0.52
C SER A 50 11.06 9.52 0.39
N LYS A 51 11.61 10.72 0.67
CA LYS A 51 10.91 11.70 1.51
C LYS A 51 9.54 12.05 0.91
N GLY A 52 8.50 12.04 1.74
CA GLY A 52 7.13 12.39 1.34
C GLY A 52 6.37 11.30 0.59
N THR A 53 6.93 10.08 0.46
CA THR A 53 6.27 8.97 -0.22
C THR A 53 5.81 7.87 0.75
N PHE A 54 5.68 8.16 2.04
CA PHE A 54 5.29 7.17 3.06
C PHE A 54 3.88 7.43 3.57
N ILE A 55 3.05 6.38 3.57
CA ILE A 55 1.69 6.41 4.10
C ILE A 55 1.47 5.14 4.91
N TYR A 56 1.09 5.29 6.17
CA TYR A 56 0.72 4.19 7.05
C TYR A 56 -0.59 4.50 7.78
N PHE A 57 -1.56 3.60 7.67
CA PHE A 57 -2.85 3.75 8.34
C PHE A 57 -3.49 2.39 8.61
N THR A 58 -4.56 2.40 9.41
CA THR A 58 -5.41 1.23 9.66
C THR A 58 -6.79 1.50 9.12
N LEU A 59 -7.38 0.52 8.44
CA LEU A 59 -8.77 0.53 8.01
C LEU A 59 -9.37 -0.81 8.42
N GLU A 60 -10.43 -0.74 9.23
CA GLU A 60 -11.01 -1.89 9.92
C GLU A 60 -9.99 -2.71 10.73
N ARG A 61 -9.72 -3.96 10.33
CA ARG A 61 -8.79 -4.88 10.99
C ARG A 61 -7.44 -5.00 10.27
N LEU A 62 -7.25 -4.24 9.19
CA LEU A 62 -6.06 -4.30 8.35
C LEU A 62 -5.24 -3.03 8.49
N LYS A 63 -3.93 -3.22 8.60
CA LYS A 63 -2.93 -2.17 8.49
C LYS A 63 -2.52 -2.09 7.02
N PHE A 64 -2.34 -0.86 6.55
CA PHE A 64 -1.93 -0.53 5.19
C PHE A 64 -0.66 0.29 5.27
N LEU A 65 0.35 -0.14 4.53
CA LEU A 65 1.59 0.58 4.36
C LEU A 65 1.83 0.74 2.86
N ILE A 66 1.94 1.99 2.41
CA ILE A 66 2.28 2.33 1.03
C ILE A 66 3.53 3.20 1.06
N PHE A 67 4.54 2.80 0.30
CA PHE A 67 5.77 3.58 0.21
C PHE A 67 6.41 3.51 -1.17
N LYS A 68 7.15 4.55 -1.57
CA LYS A 68 8.05 4.48 -2.72
C LYS A 68 9.46 4.16 -2.22
N GLY A 69 10.04 3.07 -2.72
CA GLY A 69 11.41 2.71 -2.40
C GLY A 69 12.39 3.80 -2.86
N ALA A 70 13.47 4.00 -2.12
CA ALA A 70 14.55 4.87 -2.59
C ALA A 70 15.13 4.25 -3.87
N SER A 71 14.91 4.87 -5.02
CA SER A 71 15.72 4.57 -6.20
C SER A 71 17.14 4.99 -5.87
N SER A 72 18.07 4.04 -5.81
CA SER A 72 19.48 4.38 -5.92
C SER A 72 19.69 5.16 -7.23
N PRO A 73 20.51 6.23 -7.24
CA PRO A 73 20.88 6.93 -8.47
C PRO A 73 21.44 5.97 -9.53
#